data_AF-Q56WI6-F1
#
_entry.id   AF-Q56WI6-F1
#
_cell.length_a   1.000
_cell.length_b   1.000
_cell.length_c   1.000
_cell.angle_alpha   90.00
_cell.angle_beta   90.00
_cell.angle_gamma   90.00
#
_symmetry.space_group_name_H-M   'P 1'
#
loop_
_entity.id
_entity.type
_entity.pdbx_description
1 polymer ?
#
loop_
_entity_poly.entity_id
_entity_poly.type
_entity_poly.pdbx_seq_one_letter_code
_entity_poly.pdbx_strand_id
1 'polypeptide(L)'
;SLAKFCSPEDLTNRLVALITNVKPGKLRDVMSQGLVLCASSEDHSVVEPLLPPAGAKPGERVSFSGIEGKPEDVLNPKKKQLEKITPGLYTDENGVATYKGIQFMTSAGPCTSSIPKATIK
;
A
#
# COMPACT_ATOMS: atom_id res chain seq x y z
N SER A 1 13.92 -3.30 0.39
CA SER A 1 13.61 -4.60 1.01
C SER A 1 13.13 -4.34 2.41
N LEU A 2 11.93 -4.84 2.77
CA LEU A 2 11.32 -4.59 4.07
C LEU A 2 12.09 -5.24 5.24
N ALA A 3 12.85 -6.30 4.97
CA ALA A 3 13.65 -7.00 5.97
C ALA A 3 14.75 -6.15 6.65
N LYS A 4 15.07 -4.97 6.11
CA LYS A 4 16.00 -4.02 6.76
C LYS A 4 15.30 -3.14 7.82
N PHE A 5 13.98 -3.09 7.80
CA PHE A 5 13.17 -2.15 8.57
C PHE A 5 12.16 -2.85 9.51
N CYS A 6 11.77 -4.08 9.19
CA CYS A 6 10.87 -4.87 10.02
C CYS A 6 11.48 -6.25 10.31
N SER A 7 11.32 -6.70 11.55
CA SER A 7 11.58 -8.08 11.93
C SER A 7 10.45 -9.00 11.43
N PRO A 8 10.66 -10.33 11.37
CA PRO A 8 9.59 -11.27 11.06
C PRO A 8 8.41 -11.21 12.04
N GLU A 9 8.68 -10.91 13.31
CA GLU A 9 7.65 -10.80 14.35
C GLU A 9 6.74 -9.60 14.10
N ASP A 10 7.28 -8.47 13.64
CA ASP A 10 6.52 -7.26 13.28
C ASP A 10 5.51 -7.47 12.14
N LEU A 11 5.70 -8.54 11.35
CA LEU A 11 4.88 -8.86 10.19
C LEU A 11 3.91 -10.02 10.46
N THR A 12 4.14 -10.78 11.53
CA THR A 12 3.31 -11.94 11.87
C THR A 12 1.94 -11.46 12.36
N ASN A 13 0.86 -11.96 11.76
CA ASN A 13 -0.53 -11.56 12.05
C ASN A 13 -0.82 -10.05 11.87
N ARG A 14 0.02 -9.33 11.12
CA ARG A 14 -0.19 -7.91 10.83
C ARG A 14 -1.15 -7.72 9.65
N LEU A 15 -2.14 -6.85 9.83
CA LEU A 15 -2.95 -6.35 8.71
C LEU A 15 -2.12 -5.41 7.83
N VAL A 16 -2.24 -5.56 6.53
CA VAL A 16 -1.50 -4.77 5.53
C VAL A 16 -2.41 -4.36 4.37
N ALA A 17 -2.09 -3.23 3.74
CA ALA A 17 -2.66 -2.86 2.45
C ALA A 17 -1.84 -3.48 1.31
N LEU A 18 -2.51 -4.10 0.34
CA LEU A 18 -1.88 -4.83 -0.76
C LEU A 18 -2.38 -4.33 -2.12
N ILE A 19 -1.48 -4.28 -3.10
CA ILE A 19 -1.87 -4.31 -4.52
C ILE A 19 -1.89 -5.78 -4.95
N THR A 20 -3.07 -6.26 -5.32
CA THR A 20 -3.33 -7.68 -5.59
C THR A 20 -3.50 -8.02 -7.07
N ASN A 21 -3.70 -7.03 -7.93
CA ASN A 21 -3.90 -7.24 -9.37
C ASN A 21 -2.61 -7.02 -10.19
N VAL A 22 -1.44 -7.12 -9.58
CA VAL A 22 -0.18 -7.13 -10.34
C VAL A 22 -0.01 -8.47 -11.06
N LYS A 23 0.67 -8.46 -12.20
CA LYS A 23 1.10 -9.71 -12.82
C LYS A 23 2.06 -10.43 -11.84
N PRO A 24 1.84 -11.72 -11.52
CA PRO A 24 2.73 -12.45 -10.64
C PRO A 24 4.17 -12.43 -11.15
N GLY A 25 5.11 -12.23 -10.22
CA GLY A 25 6.52 -12.05 -10.53
C GLY A 25 7.39 -12.87 -9.59
N LYS A 26 8.48 -13.41 -10.12
CA LYS A 26 9.47 -14.13 -9.29
C LYS A 26 10.30 -13.12 -8.49
N LEU A 27 10.34 -13.31 -7.17
CA LEU A 27 11.29 -12.66 -6.27
C LEU A 27 12.31 -13.72 -5.84
N ARG A 28 13.47 -13.73 -6.51
CA ARG A 28 14.41 -14.87 -6.48
C ARG A 28 13.68 -16.14 -6.93
N ASP A 29 13.65 -17.18 -6.10
CA ASP A 29 13.05 -18.48 -6.42
C ASP A 29 11.59 -18.62 -5.97
N VAL A 30 11.01 -17.57 -5.38
CA VAL A 30 9.63 -17.57 -4.87
C VAL A 30 8.73 -16.69 -5.73
N MET A 31 7.54 -17.18 -6.06
CA MET A 31 6.55 -16.41 -6.80
C MET A 31 5.81 -15.44 -5.88
N SER A 32 5.89 -14.13 -6.16
CA SER A 32 5.07 -13.10 -5.52
C SER A 32 3.79 -12.86 -6.32
N GLN A 33 2.66 -12.81 -5.61
CA GLN A 33 1.32 -12.59 -6.16
C GLN A 33 0.78 -11.17 -5.87
N GLY A 34 1.57 -10.33 -5.20
CA GLY A 34 1.12 -9.02 -4.76
C GLY A 34 2.26 -8.14 -4.25
N LEU A 35 1.92 -6.91 -3.92
CA LEU A 35 2.85 -5.93 -3.35
C LEU A 35 2.24 -5.35 -2.08
N VAL A 36 2.99 -5.40 -0.97
CA VAL A 36 2.65 -4.71 0.28
C VAL A 36 2.98 -3.24 0.09
N LEU A 37 2.00 -2.37 0.33
CA LEU A 37 2.19 -0.93 0.30
C LEU A 37 2.86 -0.48 1.60
N CYS A 38 3.98 0.22 1.46
CA CYS A 38 4.75 0.74 2.58
C CYS A 38 4.89 2.25 2.51
N ALA A 39 4.78 2.91 3.65
CA ALA A 39 5.21 4.29 3.82
C ALA A 39 6.73 4.32 4.04
N SER A 40 7.40 5.30 3.45
CA SER A 40 8.83 5.55 3.60
C SER A 40 9.07 7.02 3.92
N SER A 41 9.85 7.28 4.96
CA SER A 41 10.36 8.62 5.26
C SER A 41 11.19 9.19 4.09
N GLU A 42 11.34 10.52 4.06
CA GLU A 42 12.05 11.24 2.98
C GLU A 42 13.52 10.81 2.88
N ASP A 43 14.19 10.65 4.01
CA ASP A 43 15.57 10.16 4.13
C ASP A 43 15.70 8.63 4.00
N HIS A 44 14.57 7.93 3.84
CA HIS A 44 14.47 6.47 3.77
C HIS A 44 15.05 5.73 4.99
N SER A 45 15.16 6.40 6.14
CA SER A 45 15.62 5.79 7.39
C SER A 45 14.57 4.89 8.04
N VAL A 46 13.28 5.18 7.79
CA VAL A 46 12.14 4.41 8.31
C VAL A 46 11.24 3.98 7.15
N VAL A 47 10.88 2.70 7.13
CA VAL A 47 9.91 2.12 6.20
C VAL A 47 9.00 1.18 6.96
N GLU A 48 7.70 1.35 6.81
CA GLU A 48 6.72 0.46 7.44
C GLU A 48 5.53 0.17 6.52
N PRO A 49 4.88 -1.00 6.65
CA PRO A 49 3.62 -1.27 5.96
C PRO A 49 2.53 -0.31 6.40
N LEU A 50 1.71 0.14 5.44
CA LEU A 50 0.47 0.84 5.76
C LEU A 50 -0.42 -0.01 6.67
N LEU A 51 -1.05 0.65 7.63
CA LEU A 51 -1.92 0.04 8.62
C LEU A 51 -3.39 0.30 8.25
N PRO A 52 -4.16 -0.73 7.89
CA PRO A 52 -5.62 -0.62 7.82
C PRO A 52 -6.19 -0.30 9.22
N PRO A 53 -7.33 0.40 9.31
CA PRO A 53 -7.91 0.77 10.60
C PRO A 53 -8.41 -0.46 11.36
N ALA A 54 -8.57 -0.31 12.68
CA ALA A 54 -9.17 -1.34 13.52
C ALA A 54 -10.60 -1.65 13.03
N GLY A 55 -10.85 -2.91 12.68
CA GLY A 55 -12.15 -3.36 12.14
C GLY A 55 -12.16 -3.61 10.63
N ALA A 56 -11.12 -3.21 9.89
CA ALA A 56 -10.96 -3.61 8.50
C ALA A 56 -10.79 -5.13 8.39
N LYS A 57 -11.46 -5.75 7.40
CA LYS A 57 -11.44 -7.21 7.23
C LYS A 57 -10.43 -7.63 6.16
N PRO A 58 -9.68 -8.73 6.34
CA PRO A 58 -8.87 -9.29 5.27
C PRO A 58 -9.68 -9.54 3.99
N GLY A 59 -9.15 -9.12 2.85
CA GLY A 59 -9.83 -9.20 1.55
C GLY A 59 -10.76 -8.03 1.23
N GLU A 60 -10.96 -7.10 2.16
CA GLU A 60 -11.70 -5.87 1.91
C GLU A 60 -10.99 -4.98 0.89
N ARG A 61 -11.78 -4.32 0.03
CA ARG A 61 -11.27 -3.42 -0.99
C ARG A 61 -11.05 -2.02 -0.41
N VAL A 62 -9.84 -1.50 -0.58
CA VAL A 62 -9.56 -0.07 -0.38
C VAL A 62 -10.20 0.73 -1.51
N SER A 63 -10.96 1.75 -1.15
CA SER A 63 -11.71 2.62 -2.06
C SER A 63 -11.22 4.07 -1.96
N PHE A 64 -11.51 4.85 -3.00
CA PHE A 64 -11.10 6.25 -3.11
C PHE A 64 -12.33 7.05 -3.53
N SER A 65 -12.69 8.07 -2.74
CA SER A 65 -13.88 8.89 -3.03
C SER A 65 -13.81 9.50 -4.43
N GLY A 66 -14.90 9.38 -5.20
CA GLY A 66 -14.99 9.88 -6.57
C GLY A 66 -14.24 9.04 -7.63
N ILE A 67 -13.56 7.95 -7.24
CA ILE A 67 -12.94 7.01 -8.17
C ILE A 67 -13.75 5.71 -8.16
N GLU A 68 -14.67 5.62 -9.11
CA GLU A 68 -15.50 4.44 -9.30
C GLU A 68 -14.95 3.54 -10.41
N GLY A 69 -15.32 2.27 -10.35
CA GLY A 69 -15.00 1.30 -11.39
C GLY A 69 -14.45 -0.02 -10.88
N LYS A 70 -14.51 -1.02 -11.75
CA LYS A 70 -13.91 -2.34 -11.54
C LYS A 70 -12.41 -2.24 -11.86
N PRO A 71 -11.53 -2.70 -10.96
CA PRO A 71 -10.10 -2.77 -11.27
C PRO A 71 -9.87 -3.79 -12.39
N GLU A 72 -8.82 -3.59 -13.19
CA GLU A 72 -8.37 -4.62 -14.14
C GLU A 72 -8.02 -5.90 -13.37
N ASP A 73 -8.42 -7.07 -13.89
CA ASP A 73 -8.19 -8.36 -13.22
C ASP A 73 -6.67 -8.61 -13.07
N VAL A 74 -5.86 -8.21 -14.07
CA VAL A 74 -4.40 -8.16 -14.01
C VAL A 74 -3.91 -6.89 -14.70
N LEU A 75 -3.09 -6.09 -14.01
CA LEU A 75 -2.44 -4.90 -14.55
C LEU A 75 -1.52 -5.27 -15.70
N ASN A 76 -1.60 -4.50 -16.80
CA ASN A 76 -0.72 -4.68 -17.94
C ASN A 76 0.65 -4.02 -17.67
N PRO A 77 1.76 -4.78 -17.58
CA PRO A 77 3.08 -4.22 -17.29
C PRO A 77 3.54 -3.19 -18.34
N LYS A 78 3.08 -3.32 -19.60
CA LYS A 78 3.43 -2.38 -20.68
C LYS A 78 2.83 -0.99 -20.48
N LYS A 79 1.71 -0.87 -19.75
CA LYS A 79 1.05 0.42 -19.49
C LYS A 79 1.77 1.24 -18.40
N LYS A 80 2.65 0.60 -17.61
CA LYS A 80 3.38 1.21 -16.49
C LYS A 80 2.45 1.98 -15.53
N GLN A 81 1.29 1.40 -15.22
CA GLN A 81 0.25 2.06 -14.43
C GLN A 81 0.73 2.38 -13.01
N LEU A 82 1.39 1.44 -12.34
CA LEU A 82 1.94 1.67 -11.01
C LEU A 82 2.96 2.82 -11.00
N GLU A 83 3.90 2.84 -11.95
CA GLU A 83 4.88 3.94 -12.09
C GLU A 83 4.22 5.33 -12.22
N LYS A 84 3.02 5.40 -12.81
CA LYS A 84 2.25 6.64 -12.96
C LYS A 84 1.42 7.00 -11.73
N ILE A 85 1.01 6.00 -10.94
CA ILE A 85 0.15 6.16 -9.77
C ILE A 85 0.99 6.47 -8.53
N THR A 86 2.11 5.76 -8.34
CA THR A 86 2.99 5.86 -7.17
C THR A 86 3.41 7.28 -6.81
N PRO A 87 3.74 8.20 -7.74
CA PRO A 87 4.06 9.59 -7.39
C PRO A 87 2.92 10.36 -6.72
N GLY A 88 1.67 9.89 -6.88
CA GLY A 88 0.51 10.45 -6.21
C GLY A 88 0.17 9.75 -4.89
N LEU A 89 0.90 8.71 -4.48
CA LEU A 89 0.65 8.00 -3.22
C LEU A 89 1.56 8.55 -2.12
N TYR A 90 0.95 9.14 -1.10
CA TYR A 90 1.67 9.70 0.05
C TYR A 90 0.79 9.73 1.29
N THR A 91 1.41 9.81 2.46
CA THR A 91 0.68 10.07 3.70
C THR A 91 0.54 11.58 3.92
N ASP A 92 -0.59 12.03 4.47
CA ASP A 92 -0.79 13.43 4.81
C ASP A 92 -0.06 13.84 6.11
N GLU A 93 -0.34 15.03 6.62
CA GLU A 93 0.30 15.56 7.84
C GLU A 93 -0.04 14.75 9.09
N ASN A 94 -1.14 13.99 9.07
CA ASN A 94 -1.61 13.15 10.16
C ASN A 94 -1.24 11.68 9.93
N GLY A 95 -0.45 11.36 8.90
CA GLY A 95 -0.09 9.99 8.55
C GLY A 95 -1.18 9.21 7.83
N VAL A 96 -2.26 9.86 7.36
CA VAL A 96 -3.32 9.20 6.60
C VAL A 96 -2.86 8.93 5.17
N ALA A 97 -2.97 7.68 4.70
CA ALA A 97 -2.59 7.33 3.34
C ALA A 97 -3.55 7.93 2.31
N THR A 98 -3.02 8.58 1.28
CA THR A 98 -3.80 9.24 0.23
C THR A 98 -3.27 8.95 -1.17
N TYR A 99 -4.16 8.99 -2.15
CA TYR A 99 -3.83 9.14 -3.56
C TYR A 99 -4.26 10.53 -4.02
N LYS A 100 -3.30 11.42 -4.30
CA LYS A 100 -3.55 12.81 -4.68
C LYS A 100 -4.52 13.52 -3.71
N GLY A 101 -4.34 13.28 -2.41
CA GLY A 101 -5.18 13.84 -1.35
C GLY A 101 -6.47 13.07 -1.05
N ILE A 102 -6.83 12.05 -1.84
CA ILE A 102 -8.00 11.20 -1.60
C ILE A 102 -7.59 10.03 -0.71
N GLN A 103 -8.22 9.90 0.45
CA GLN A 103 -7.86 8.89 1.45
C GLN A 103 -8.09 7.45 0.97
N PHE A 104 -7.22 6.55 1.42
CA PHE A 104 -7.37 5.10 1.27
C PHE A 104 -8.44 4.60 2.23
N MET A 105 -9.70 4.50 1.78
CA MET A 105 -10.83 4.20 2.65
C MET A 105 -11.23 2.73 2.65
N THR A 106 -11.43 2.20 3.85
CA THR A 106 -12.17 0.97 4.15
C THR A 106 -13.53 1.33 4.77
N SER A 107 -14.40 0.33 4.98
CA SER A 107 -15.65 0.49 5.73
C SER A 107 -15.44 0.89 7.20
N ALA A 108 -14.26 0.64 7.76
CA ALA A 108 -13.90 0.99 9.14
C ALA A 108 -13.08 2.29 9.26
N GLY A 109 -12.77 2.97 8.14
CA GLY A 109 -11.98 4.21 8.13
C GLY A 109 -10.78 4.18 7.19
N PRO A 110 -9.88 5.18 7.29
CA PRO A 110 -8.72 5.28 6.41
C PRO A 110 -7.55 4.39 6.84
N CYS A 111 -6.76 3.94 5.86
CA CYS A 111 -5.44 3.37 6.13
C CYS A 111 -4.45 4.47 6.55
N THR A 112 -3.54 4.16 7.48
CA THR A 112 -2.60 5.13 8.05
C THR A 112 -1.17 4.59 8.13
N SER A 113 -0.25 5.46 8.51
CA SER A 113 1.13 5.18 8.91
C SER A 113 1.49 6.12 10.05
N SER A 114 2.44 5.71 10.88
CA SER A 114 3.09 6.58 11.86
C SER A 114 4.01 7.64 11.21
N ILE A 115 4.36 7.49 9.92
CA ILE A 115 5.22 8.42 9.18
C ILE A 115 4.34 9.44 8.44
N PRO A 116 4.27 10.70 8.88
CA PRO A 116 3.56 11.75 8.14
C PRO A 116 4.38 12.20 6.91
N LYS A 117 3.69 12.72 5.89
CA LYS A 117 4.32 13.24 4.66
C LYS A 117 5.26 12.24 3.97
N ALA A 118 5.00 10.94 4.15
CA ALA A 118 5.79 9.85 3.62
C ALA A 118 5.44 9.57 2.16
N THR A 119 6.42 9.06 1.40
CA THR A 119 6.13 8.45 0.10
C THR A 119 5.58 7.04 0.31
N ILE A 120 4.59 6.64 -0.49
CA ILE A 120 4.03 5.28 -0.43
C ILE A 120 4.46 4.50 -1.67
N LYS A 121 5.05 3.32 -1.48
CA LYS A 121 5.56 2.44 -2.55
C LYS A 121 5.20 0.97 -2.34
#